data_AF-A0A819XRE9-F1
#
_entry.id   AF-A0A819XRE9-F1
#
_cell.length_a   1.000
_cell.length_b   1.000
_cell.length_c   1.000
_cell.angle_alpha   90.00
_cell.angle_beta   90.00
_cell.angle_gamma   90.00
#
_symmetry.space_group_name_H-M   'P 1'
#
loop_
_entity.id
_entity.type
_entity.pdbx_description
1 polymer ?
#
loop_
_entity_poly.entity_id
_entity_poly.type
_entity_poly.pdbx_seq_one_letter_code
_entity_poly.pdbx_strand_id
1 'polypeptide(L)'
;MTDNKWPPPSPLAIDGLNKFLSIFDHSFIHSAIWTFTQLNIADELATVESSSAKEICERTGWKDVDRLHRLLNAAIVAGLVEATETSRFKLTSTGRLLTTDHPSKARSFVVESKSITCTF
;
A
#
# COMPACT_ATOMS: atom_id res chain seq x y z
N MET A 1 -25.12 3.06 -19.05
CA MET A 1 -24.74 4.45 -18.73
C MET A 1 -24.76 4.58 -17.21
N THR A 2 -23.64 4.34 -16.55
CA THR A 2 -23.54 4.51 -15.09
C THR A 2 -23.28 5.99 -14.80
N ASP A 3 -24.19 6.58 -14.04
CA ASP A 3 -24.13 7.94 -13.51
C ASP A 3 -22.84 8.10 -12.68
N ASN A 4 -21.83 8.77 -13.25
CA ASN A 4 -20.52 9.00 -12.63
C ASN A 4 -20.65 10.05 -11.51
N LYS A 5 -21.35 9.71 -10.42
CA LYS A 5 -21.34 10.51 -9.20
C LYS A 5 -20.01 10.32 -8.47
N TRP A 6 -19.21 11.37 -8.50
CA TRP A 6 -18.01 11.52 -7.70
C TRP A 6 -18.34 12.29 -6.40
N PRO A 7 -17.84 11.88 -5.22
CA PRO A 7 -17.05 10.67 -4.97
C PRO A 7 -17.89 9.40 -5.06
N PRO A 8 -17.27 8.23 -5.34
CA PRO A 8 -17.98 6.97 -5.33
C PRO A 8 -18.69 6.78 -3.98
N PRO A 9 -19.92 6.23 -3.97
CA PRO A 9 -20.65 6.00 -2.73
C PRO A 9 -19.80 5.13 -1.80
N SER A 10 -19.77 5.49 -0.52
CA SER A 10 -19.02 4.74 0.49
C SER A 10 -19.35 3.25 0.39
N PRO A 11 -18.35 2.36 0.54
CA PRO A 11 -18.58 0.91 0.66
C PRO A 11 -19.61 0.53 1.72
N LEU A 12 -19.79 1.39 2.73
CA LEU A 12 -20.77 1.22 3.80
C LEU A 12 -22.20 1.65 3.40
N ALA A 13 -22.34 2.40 2.32
CA ALA A 13 -23.60 2.95 1.81
C ALA A 13 -24.16 2.18 0.59
N ILE A 14 -23.41 1.22 0.05
CA ILE A 14 -23.82 0.33 -1.05
C ILE A 14 -24.28 -1.03 -0.50
N ASP A 15 -25.13 -1.73 -1.25
CA ASP A 15 -25.61 -3.08 -0.89
C ASP A 15 -25.38 -4.10 -2.03
N GLY A 16 -25.54 -5.39 -1.73
CA GLY A 16 -25.40 -6.49 -2.69
C GLY A 16 -23.95 -6.75 -3.14
N LEU A 17 -23.77 -7.19 -4.39
CA LEU A 17 -22.47 -7.63 -4.92
C LEU A 17 -21.39 -6.55 -4.82
N ASN A 18 -21.73 -5.28 -5.05
CA ASN A 18 -20.76 -4.18 -4.97
C ASN A 18 -20.24 -3.98 -3.54
N LYS A 19 -21.09 -4.18 -2.52
CA LYS A 19 -20.66 -4.16 -1.12
C LYS A 19 -19.67 -5.28 -0.82
N PHE A 20 -20.00 -6.50 -1.27
CA PHE A 20 -19.14 -7.67 -1.08
C PHE A 20 -17.77 -7.47 -1.75
N LEU A 21 -17.74 -7.08 -3.03
CA LEU A 21 -16.51 -6.81 -3.77
C LEU A 21 -15.69 -5.69 -3.11
N SER A 22 -16.35 -4.62 -2.67
CA SER A 22 -15.65 -3.55 -1.98
C SER A 22 -14.99 -4.05 -0.70
N ILE A 23 -15.70 -4.77 0.18
CA ILE A 23 -15.12 -5.31 1.43
C ILE A 23 -13.95 -6.26 1.12
N PHE A 24 -14.13 -7.12 0.12
CA PHE A 24 -13.09 -8.04 -0.34
C PHE A 24 -11.83 -7.30 -0.80
N ASP A 25 -11.98 -6.30 -1.67
CA ASP A 25 -10.86 -5.50 -2.17
C ASP A 25 -10.16 -4.75 -1.04
N HIS A 26 -10.91 -4.18 -0.08
CA HIS A 26 -10.34 -3.50 1.08
C HIS A 26 -9.49 -4.45 1.95
N SER A 27 -9.89 -5.72 2.09
CA SER A 27 -9.12 -6.72 2.85
C SER A 27 -7.78 -7.05 2.19
N PHE A 28 -7.75 -7.10 0.85
CA PHE A 28 -6.53 -7.30 0.08
C PHE A 28 -5.60 -6.09 0.21
N ILE A 29 -6.15 -4.87 0.03
CA ILE A 29 -5.41 -3.62 0.19
C ILE A 29 -4.83 -3.51 1.60
N HIS A 30 -5.59 -3.83 2.64
CA HIS A 30 -5.09 -3.82 4.03
C HIS A 30 -3.88 -4.75 4.21
N SER A 31 -3.92 -5.95 3.63
CA SER A 31 -2.77 -6.88 3.67
C SER A 31 -1.55 -6.36 2.90
N ALA A 32 -1.76 -5.68 1.77
CA ALA A 32 -0.68 -5.04 1.02
C ALA A 32 -0.05 -3.88 1.80
N ILE A 33 -0.87 -2.99 2.39
CA ILE A 33 -0.41 -1.87 3.22
C ILE A 33 0.38 -2.38 4.43
N TRP A 34 -0.13 -3.41 5.10
CA TRP A 34 0.56 -4.02 6.25
C TRP A 34 1.91 -4.60 5.83
N THR A 35 1.95 -5.36 4.73
CA THR A 35 3.21 -5.93 4.22
C THR A 35 4.19 -4.82 3.86
N PHE A 36 3.78 -3.83 3.06
CA PHE A 36 4.59 -2.67 2.70
C PHE A 36 5.21 -1.96 3.92
N THR A 37 4.43 -1.86 5.00
CA THR A 37 4.87 -1.29 6.28
C THR A 37 5.90 -2.17 6.98
N GLN A 38 5.62 -3.47 7.13
CA GLN A 38 6.54 -4.42 7.78
C GLN A 38 7.89 -4.51 7.09
N LEU A 39 7.89 -4.38 5.76
CA LEU A 39 9.09 -4.47 4.94
C LEU A 39 9.90 -3.17 4.89
N ASN A 40 9.45 -2.16 5.62
CA ASN A 40 10.09 -0.84 5.68
C ASN A 40 10.26 -0.12 4.33
N ILE A 41 9.41 -0.45 3.35
CA ILE A 41 9.56 0.09 1.99
C ILE A 41 9.31 1.60 1.94
N ALA A 42 8.45 2.12 2.83
CA ALA A 42 8.21 3.56 2.95
C ALA A 42 9.50 4.33 3.26
N ASP A 43 10.27 3.87 4.25
CA ASP A 43 11.52 4.51 4.66
C ASP A 43 12.57 4.42 3.55
N GLU A 44 12.68 3.25 2.92
CA GLU A 44 13.59 3.05 1.78
C GLU A 44 13.30 4.01 0.62
N LEU A 45 12.03 4.12 0.23
CA LEU A 45 11.62 5.02 -0.84
C LEU A 45 11.63 6.50 -0.43
N ALA A 46 11.65 6.82 0.87
CA ALA A 46 11.76 8.21 1.34
C ALA A 46 13.19 8.78 1.16
N THR A 47 14.20 7.91 1.06
CA THR A 47 15.62 8.32 0.90
C THR A 47 16.01 8.66 -0.54
N VAL A 48 15.16 8.33 -1.52
CA VAL A 48 15.44 8.48 -2.96
C VAL A 48 14.24 9.07 -3.67
N GLU A 49 14.44 9.68 -4.84
CA GLU A 49 13.33 10.22 -5.62
C GLU A 49 12.45 9.12 -6.22
N SER A 50 13.06 8.06 -6.75
CA SER A 50 12.37 6.85 -7.20
C SER A 50 13.33 5.66 -7.20
N SER A 51 12.78 4.44 -7.15
CA SER A 51 13.58 3.22 -7.19
C SER A 51 12.85 2.08 -7.88
N SER A 52 13.59 1.16 -8.50
CA SER A 52 13.03 -0.10 -9.04
C SER A 52 12.88 -1.14 -7.93
N ALA A 53 12.02 -2.15 -8.15
CA ALA A 53 11.88 -3.27 -7.23
C ALA A 53 13.23 -3.98 -6.98
N LYS A 54 14.07 -4.11 -8.01
CA LYS A 54 15.39 -4.74 -7.92
C LYS A 54 16.32 -3.98 -6.98
N GLU A 55 16.41 -2.66 -7.14
CA GLU A 55 17.26 -1.80 -6.30
C GLU A 55 16.79 -1.80 -4.84
N ILE A 56 15.48 -1.80 -4.60
CA ILE A 56 14.92 -1.91 -3.24
C ILE A 56 15.29 -3.26 -2.64
N CYS A 57 15.17 -4.34 -3.40
CA CYS A 57 15.61 -5.67 -2.98
C CYS A 57 17.10 -5.71 -2.60
N GLU A 58 17.96 -5.09 -3.40
CA GLU A 58 19.40 -5.01 -3.14
C GLU A 58 19.72 -4.27 -1.83
N ARG A 59 19.02 -3.16 -1.54
CA ARG A 59 19.22 -2.40 -0.28
C ARG A 59 18.64 -3.10 0.95
N THR A 60 17.49 -3.73 0.80
CA THR A 60 16.74 -4.36 1.90
C THR A 60 17.15 -5.81 2.17
N GLY A 61 17.94 -6.42 1.28
CA GLY A 61 18.31 -7.85 1.35
C GLY A 61 17.20 -8.81 0.89
N TRP A 62 16.14 -8.30 0.26
CA TRP A 62 15.04 -9.11 -0.26
C TRP A 62 15.46 -9.83 -1.53
N LYS A 63 15.12 -11.12 -1.64
CA LYS A 63 15.60 -11.98 -2.73
C LYS A 63 14.61 -12.13 -3.89
N ASP A 64 13.32 -11.88 -3.65
CA ASP A 64 12.26 -12.08 -4.64
C ASP A 64 11.76 -10.74 -5.19
N VAL A 65 12.39 -10.32 -6.28
CA VAL A 65 12.09 -9.05 -6.97
C VAL A 65 10.66 -9.05 -7.54
N ASP A 66 10.18 -10.19 -8.05
CA ASP A 66 8.87 -10.28 -8.68
C ASP A 66 7.73 -10.12 -7.66
N ARG A 67 7.88 -10.73 -6.48
CA ARG A 67 6.93 -10.52 -5.38
C ARG A 67 6.92 -9.09 -4.89
N LEU A 68 8.09 -8.45 -4.76
CA LEU A 68 8.16 -7.05 -4.37
C LEU A 68 7.51 -6.16 -5.44
N HIS A 69 7.77 -6.41 -6.72
CA HIS A 69 7.14 -5.68 -7.82
C HIS A 69 5.61 -5.81 -7.78
N ARG A 70 5.07 -7.00 -7.51
CA ARG A 70 3.62 -7.21 -7.35
C ARG A 70 3.05 -6.48 -6.14
N LEU A 71 3.77 -6.46 -5.01
CA LEU A 71 3.39 -5.69 -3.84
C LEU A 71 3.36 -4.18 -4.14
N LEU A 72 4.37 -3.67 -4.85
CA LEU A 72 4.44 -2.27 -5.25
C LEU A 72 3.29 -1.89 -6.20
N ASN A 73 2.90 -2.78 -7.11
CA ASN A 73 1.70 -2.57 -7.93
C ASN A 73 0.41 -2.50 -7.09
N ALA A 74 0.26 -3.36 -6.08
CA ALA A 74 -0.86 -3.24 -5.14
C ALA A 74 -0.81 -1.92 -4.35
N ALA A 75 0.39 -1.44 -4.00
CA ALA A 75 0.60 -0.17 -3.32
C ALA A 75 0.28 1.05 -4.21
N ILE A 76 0.36 0.93 -5.54
CA ILE A 76 -0.14 1.94 -6.48
C ILE A 76 -1.65 2.08 -6.36
N VAL A 77 -2.39 0.96 -6.34
CA VAL A 77 -3.85 0.98 -6.18
C VAL A 77 -4.26 1.61 -4.86
N ALA A 78 -3.46 1.40 -3.80
CA ALA A 78 -3.65 2.02 -2.50
C ALA A 78 -3.20 3.50 -2.44
N GLY A 79 -2.61 4.04 -3.52
CA GLY A 79 -2.10 5.41 -3.59
C GLY A 79 -0.88 5.67 -2.70
N LEU A 80 -0.16 4.64 -2.24
CA LEU A 80 1.04 4.78 -1.42
C LEU A 80 2.28 5.09 -2.25
N VAL A 81 2.33 4.56 -3.46
CA VAL A 81 3.42 4.78 -4.42
C VAL A 81 2.84 5.14 -5.78
N GLU A 82 3.61 5.88 -6.57
CA GLU A 82 3.30 6.16 -7.97
C GLU A 82 4.28 5.42 -8.88
N ALA A 83 3.78 4.84 -9.97
CA ALA A 83 4.65 4.37 -11.05
C ALA A 83 5.09 5.56 -11.89
N THR A 84 6.37 5.57 -12.22
CA THR A 84 6.96 6.48 -13.21
C THR A 84 7.09 5.76 -14.55
N GLU A 85 7.39 6.50 -15.62
CA GLU A 85 7.47 5.97 -17.00
C GLU A 85 8.51 4.86 -17.22
N THR A 86 9.41 4.61 -16.24
CA THR A 86 10.55 3.69 -16.35
C THR A 86 10.45 2.44 -15.47
N SER A 87 9.24 2.01 -15.08
CA SER A 87 9.02 0.89 -14.14
C SER A 87 9.69 1.12 -12.77
N ARG A 88 9.79 2.39 -12.38
CA ARG A 88 10.30 2.81 -11.06
C ARG A 88 9.15 3.36 -10.23
N PHE A 89 9.29 3.20 -8.92
CA PHE A 89 8.28 3.56 -7.94
C PHE A 89 8.77 4.75 -7.13
N LYS A 90 7.89 5.71 -6.92
CA LYS A 90 8.12 6.87 -6.09
C LYS A 90 7.10 6.93 -4.96
N LEU A 91 7.54 7.37 -3.78
CA LEU A 91 6.68 7.48 -2.62
C LEU A 91 5.75 8.69 -2.75
N THR A 92 4.45 8.49 -2.55
CA THR A 92 3.46 9.58 -2.54
C THR A 92 3.41 10.29 -1.19
N SER A 93 2.67 11.40 -1.09
CA SER A 93 2.36 12.04 0.19
C SER A 93 1.62 11.11 1.15
N THR A 94 0.72 10.26 0.64
CA THR A 94 0.02 9.25 1.46
C THR A 94 0.97 8.15 1.93
N GLY A 95 1.87 7.67 1.07
CA GLY A 95 2.90 6.70 1.43
C GLY A 95 3.85 7.20 2.51
N ARG A 96 4.17 8.51 2.52
CA ARG A 96 4.99 9.14 3.56
C ARG A 96 4.41 9.03 4.97
N LEU A 97 3.09 8.87 5.12
CA LEU A 97 2.48 8.66 6.43
C LEU A 97 2.96 7.36 7.11
N LEU A 98 3.47 6.40 6.32
CA LEU A 98 3.96 5.11 6.78
C LEU A 98 5.46 5.10 7.09
N THR A 99 6.16 6.23 6.92
CA THR A 99 7.56 6.31 7.36
C THR A 99 7.65 6.27 8.88
N THR A 100 8.75 5.73 9.39
CA THR A 100 8.94 5.51 10.83
C THR A 100 9.02 6.83 11.61
N ASP A 101 9.47 7.90 10.97
CA ASP A 101 9.66 9.23 11.54
C ASP A 101 8.45 10.17 11.39
N HIS A 102 7.38 9.74 10.70
CA HIS A 102 6.26 10.63 10.42
C HIS A 102 5.49 11.01 11.70
N PRO A 103 5.19 12.31 11.94
CA PRO A 103 4.58 12.78 13.19
C PRO A 103 3.18 12.21 13.47
N SER A 104 2.46 11.78 12.44
CA SER A 104 1.14 11.16 12.60
C SER A 104 1.18 9.78 13.27
N LYS A 105 2.35 9.12 13.31
CA LYS A 105 2.53 7.74 13.79
C LYS A 105 1.58 6.72 13.12
N ALA A 106 1.10 6.99 11.90
CA ALA A 106 0.14 6.13 11.21
C ALA A 106 0.69 4.72 10.97
N ARG A 107 2.02 4.59 10.84
CA ARG A 107 2.73 3.32 10.80
C ARG A 107 2.39 2.40 11.99
N SER A 108 2.40 2.93 13.21
CA SER A 108 2.11 2.15 14.43
C SER A 108 0.70 1.56 14.40
N PHE A 109 -0.27 2.35 13.95
CA PHE A 109 -1.66 1.91 13.81
C PHE A 109 -1.79 0.73 12.83
N VAL A 110 -1.10 0.77 11.70
CA VAL A 110 -1.10 -0.32 10.71
C VAL A 110 -0.49 -1.58 11.30
N VAL A 111 0.67 -1.48 11.96
CA VAL A 111 1.37 -2.63 12.55
C VAL A 111 0.51 -3.30 13.63
N GLU A 112 -0.07 -2.51 14.53
CA GLU A 112 -0.91 -3.00 15.63
C GLU A 112 -2.21 -3.64 15.14
N SER A 113 -2.79 -3.14 14.03
CA SER A 113 -4.09 -3.62 13.53
C SER A 113 -4.12 -5.11 13.19
N LYS A 114 -3.02 -5.68 12.69
CA LYS A 114 -2.93 -7.13 12.39
C LYS A 114 -2.46 -7.99 13.56
N SER A 115 -1.83 -7.40 14.58
CA SER A 115 -1.50 -8.13 15.81
C SER A 115 -2.76 -8.61 16.54
N ILE A 116 -3.89 -7.92 16.35
CA ILE A 116 -5.20 -8.32 16.89
C ILE A 116 -5.82 -9.46 16.08
N THR A 117 -5.54 -9.56 14.77
CA THR A 117 -6.17 -10.54 13.88
C THR A 117 -5.38 -11.84 13.72
N CYS A 118 -4.06 -11.82 13.97
CA CYS A 118 -3.20 -13.01 13.96
C CYS A 118 -2.94 -13.51 15.40
N THR A 119 -3.99 -13.92 16.09
CA THR A 119 -3.85 -14.91 17.18
C THR A 119 -4.28 -16.24 16.57
N PHE A 120 -3.31 -17.03 16.10
CA PHE A 120 -3.53 -18.41 15.65
C PHE A 120 -3.04 -19.37 16.73
#